data_AF-A0A7V8YFC1-F1
#
_entry.id   AF-A0A7V8YFC1-F1
#
_cell.length_a   1.000
_cell.length_b   1.000
_cell.length_c   1.000
_cell.angle_alpha   90.00
_cell.angle_beta   90.00
_cell.angle_gamma   90.00
#
_symmetry.space_group_name_H-M   'P 1'
#
loop_
_entity.id
_entity.type
_entity.pdbx_description
1 polymer ?
#
loop_
_entity_poly.entity_id
_entity_poly.type
_entity_poly.pdbx_seq_one_letter_code
_entity_poly.pdbx_strand_id
1 'polypeptide(L)'
;PDNAASLWTERKRWFFKPAAGYGSRGAYRGEKITTSKWADILADSSPWIAQAFVPPPERWFKRGDEHIHLRFDVRAIAYAGEVQLFFARLYQGQTTNLRTPGGGFAAILSVPPGCCSTADVTCP
;
A
#
# COMPACT_ATOMS: atom_id res chain seq x y z
N PRO A 1 24.78 -6.12 1.35
CA PRO A 1 25.60 -4.98 1.84
C PRO A 1 26.13 -4.11 0.69
N ASP A 2 26.55 -4.74 -0.41
CA ASP A 2 27.32 -4.12 -1.50
C ASP A 2 26.61 -2.96 -2.20
N ASN A 3 25.28 -2.93 -2.19
CA ASN A 3 24.47 -1.87 -2.78
C ASN A 3 23.95 -0.82 -1.76
N ALA A 4 24.36 -0.91 -0.49
CA ALA A 4 23.85 -0.04 0.59
C ALA A 4 24.09 1.45 0.31
N ALA A 5 25.27 1.82 -0.17
CA ALA A 5 25.59 3.21 -0.50
C ALA A 5 24.66 3.77 -1.60
N SER A 6 24.41 2.99 -2.65
CA SER A 6 23.50 3.37 -3.73
C SER A 6 22.06 3.52 -3.23
N LEU A 7 21.59 2.55 -2.44
CA LEU A 7 20.24 2.57 -1.88
C LEU A 7 20.03 3.76 -0.92
N TRP A 8 21.05 4.16 -0.18
CA TRP A 8 21.00 5.34 0.69
C TRP A 8 20.91 6.65 -0.11
N THR A 9 21.72 6.78 -1.16
CA THR A 9 21.69 7.93 -2.08
C THR A 9 20.34 8.08 -2.75
N GLU A 10 19.77 6.96 -3.20
CA GLU A 10 18.47 6.91 -3.89
C GLU A 10 17.28 6.70 -2.96
N ARG A 11 17.46 6.75 -1.64
CA ARG A 11 16.47 6.31 -0.63
C ARG A 11 15.05 6.83 -0.84
N LYS A 12 14.88 8.04 -1.36
CA LYS A 12 13.53 8.62 -1.62
C LYS A 12 12.69 7.79 -2.59
N ARG A 13 13.34 7.01 -3.47
CA ARG A 13 12.71 6.12 -4.45
C ARG A 13 12.32 4.77 -3.86
N TRP A 14 12.72 4.48 -2.63
CA TRP A 14 12.65 3.16 -2.04
C TRP A 14 11.75 3.11 -0.80
N PHE A 15 11.20 1.93 -0.57
CA PHE A 15 10.50 1.53 0.64
C PHE A 15 11.22 0.32 1.23
N PHE A 16 11.76 0.47 2.43
CA PHE A 16 12.57 -0.54 3.10
C PHE A 16 11.72 -1.37 4.06
N LYS A 17 11.85 -2.70 4.00
CA LYS A 17 11.17 -3.61 4.92
C LYS A 17 11.99 -4.90 5.14
N PRO A 18 11.87 -5.57 6.31
CA PRO A 18 12.45 -6.89 6.50
C PRO A 18 11.82 -7.88 5.52
N ALA A 19 12.62 -8.81 4.98
CA ALA A 19 12.14 -9.78 4.00
C ALA A 19 11.09 -10.74 4.60
N ALA A 20 11.25 -11.11 5.87
CA ALA A 20 10.33 -11.97 6.62
C ALA A 20 9.38 -11.17 7.55
N GLY A 21 9.26 -9.86 7.36
CA GLY A 21 8.42 -9.01 8.20
C GLY A 21 6.92 -9.17 7.94
N TYR A 22 6.12 -9.14 9.01
CA TYR A 22 4.66 -9.15 8.93
C TYR A 22 4.04 -8.00 9.73
N GLY A 23 2.76 -7.70 9.46
CA GLY A 23 2.01 -6.68 10.21
C GLY A 23 2.60 -5.26 10.13
N SER A 24 3.27 -4.91 9.02
CA SER A 24 3.91 -3.61 8.82
C SER A 24 5.02 -3.26 9.82
N ARG A 25 5.58 -4.26 10.52
CA ARG A 25 6.73 -4.05 11.42
C ARG A 25 7.99 -3.77 10.59
N GLY A 26 8.74 -2.72 10.97
CA GLY A 26 10.00 -2.36 10.32
C GLY A 26 9.83 -1.78 8.90
N ALA A 27 8.67 -1.25 8.56
CA ALA A 27 8.38 -0.72 7.23
C ALA A 27 8.67 0.79 7.15
N TYR A 28 9.63 1.21 6.33
CA TYR A 28 10.10 2.60 6.26
C TYR A 28 10.06 3.15 4.83
N ARG A 29 9.40 4.32 4.67
CA ARG A 29 9.55 5.13 3.46
C ARG A 29 10.95 5.73 3.47
N GLY A 30 11.74 5.48 2.42
CA GLY A 30 13.12 5.93 2.40
C GLY A 30 13.29 7.46 2.36
N GLU A 31 12.26 8.21 1.95
CA GLU A 31 12.25 9.67 2.14
C GLU A 31 12.28 10.08 3.62
N LYS A 32 11.63 9.31 4.49
CA LYS A 32 11.47 9.60 5.92
C LYS A 32 12.43 8.81 6.81
N ILE A 33 13.35 8.05 6.23
CA ILE A 33 14.28 7.23 7.01
C ILE A 33 15.46 8.08 7.51
N THR A 34 15.83 7.88 8.77
CA THR A 34 16.96 8.59 9.40
C THR A 34 18.26 7.82 9.19
N THR A 35 19.40 8.50 9.33
CA THR A 35 20.74 7.87 9.30
C THR A 35 20.91 6.83 10.39
N SER A 36 20.42 7.11 11.60
CA SER A 36 20.41 6.15 12.71
C SER A 36 19.58 4.90 12.36
N LYS A 37 18.36 5.07 11.85
CA LYS A 37 17.54 3.92 11.45
C LYS A 37 18.17 3.12 10.31
N TRP A 38 18.87 3.79 9.40
CA TRP A 38 19.62 3.13 8.34
C TRP A 38 20.78 2.30 8.88
N ALA A 39 21.54 2.85 9.84
CA ALA A 39 22.58 2.08 10.53
C ALA A 39 22.02 0.85 11.24
N ASP A 40 20.86 0.97 11.90
CA ASP A 40 20.18 -0.18 12.51
C ASP A 40 19.86 -1.26 11.47
N ILE A 41 19.36 -0.87 10.29
CA ILE A 41 19.02 -1.79 9.19
C ILE A 41 20.26 -2.52 8.68
N LEU A 42 21.40 -1.83 8.58
CA LEU A 42 22.66 -2.44 8.13
C LEU A 42 23.27 -3.37 9.19
N ALA A 43 23.01 -3.12 10.47
CA ALA A 43 23.46 -3.94 11.58
C ALA A 43 22.55 -5.15 11.86
N ASP A 44 21.32 -5.15 11.33
CA ASP A 44 20.38 -6.26 11.46
C ASP A 44 20.90 -7.49 10.71
N SER A 45 20.90 -8.64 11.38
CA SER A 45 21.30 -9.92 10.79
C SER A 45 20.23 -10.52 9.88
N SER A 46 18.99 -10.03 9.97
CA SER A 46 17.88 -10.45 9.12
C SER A 46 17.98 -9.82 7.74
N PRO A 47 17.57 -10.50 6.65
CA PRO A 47 17.57 -9.91 5.32
C PRO A 47 16.53 -8.78 5.20
N TRP A 48 16.96 -7.68 4.56
CA TRP A 48 16.12 -6.54 4.22
C TRP A 48 15.97 -6.40 2.70
N ILE A 49 14.83 -5.85 2.27
CA ILE A 49 14.59 -5.53 0.86
C ILE A 49 14.28 -4.05 0.67
N ALA A 50 14.72 -3.51 -0.46
CA ALA A 50 14.33 -2.20 -0.97
C ALA A 50 13.33 -2.39 -2.11
N GLN A 51 12.09 -1.97 -1.89
CA GLN A 51 11.03 -2.00 -2.90
C GLN A 51 10.89 -0.61 -3.53
N ALA A 52 10.69 -0.52 -4.84
CA ALA A 52 10.35 0.75 -5.48
C ALA A 52 9.11 1.36 -4.78
N PHE A 53 9.21 2.63 -4.38
CA PHE A 53 8.11 3.32 -3.73
C PHE A 53 7.00 3.59 -4.73
N VAL A 54 5.81 3.08 -4.43
CA VAL A 54 4.58 3.37 -5.17
C VAL A 54 3.69 4.16 -4.22
N PRO A 55 3.31 5.41 -4.57
CA PRO A 55 2.33 6.16 -3.80
C PRO A 55 1.04 5.35 -3.66
N PRO A 56 0.42 5.31 -2.46
CA PRO A 56 -0.84 4.62 -2.29
C PRO A 56 -1.90 5.31 -3.17
N PRO A 57 -2.72 4.54 -3.92
CA PRO A 57 -3.79 5.12 -4.70
C PRO A 57 -4.89 5.62 -3.76
N GLU A 58 -5.63 6.62 -4.22
CA GLU A 58 -6.60 7.35 -3.40
C GLU A 58 -7.98 7.36 -4.06
N ARG A 59 -9.01 7.39 -3.22
CA ARG A 59 -10.42 7.51 -3.58
C ARG A 59 -11.08 8.60 -2.73
N TRP A 60 -11.79 9.46 -3.43
CA TRP A 60 -12.67 10.49 -2.90
C TRP A 60 -14.13 10.07 -2.98
N PHE A 61 -14.90 10.38 -1.94
CA PHE A 61 -16.36 10.30 -1.98
C PHE A 61 -16.98 11.29 -1.00
N LYS A 62 -18.25 11.61 -1.23
CA LYS A 62 -19.03 12.52 -0.40
C LYS A 62 -19.88 11.71 0.57
N ARG A 63 -19.91 12.11 1.85
CA ARG A 63 -20.76 11.54 2.89
C ARG A 63 -21.49 12.67 3.62
N GLY A 64 -22.79 12.83 3.36
CA GLY A 64 -23.48 14.06 3.78
C GLY A 64 -22.83 15.25 3.08
N ASP A 65 -22.40 16.27 3.82
CA ASP A 65 -21.66 17.42 3.28
C ASP A 65 -20.13 17.28 3.35
N GLU A 66 -19.62 16.19 3.95
CA GLU A 66 -18.19 15.95 4.10
C GLU A 66 -17.57 15.28 2.87
N HIS A 67 -16.39 15.75 2.48
CA HIS A 67 -15.53 15.09 1.50
C HIS A 67 -14.54 14.19 2.23
N ILE A 68 -14.63 12.88 2.00
CA ILE A 68 -13.74 11.90 2.60
C ILE A 68 -12.69 11.48 1.57
N HIS A 69 -11.44 11.54 1.98
CA HIS A 69 -10.31 11.11 1.17
C HIS A 69 -9.64 9.90 1.81
N LEU A 70 -9.71 8.75 1.14
CA LEU A 70 -9.18 7.48 1.61
C LEU A 70 -8.15 6.93 0.65
N ARG A 71 -7.07 6.40 1.20
CA ARG A 71 -6.15 5.53 0.48
C ARG A 71 -6.72 4.14 0.40
N PHE A 72 -6.32 3.40 -0.62
CA PHE A 72 -6.71 2.01 -0.73
C PHE A 72 -5.58 1.09 -1.14
N ASP A 73 -5.70 -0.16 -0.73
CA ASP A 73 -4.93 -1.27 -1.28
C ASP A 73 -5.89 -2.39 -1.72
N VAL A 74 -5.47 -3.16 -2.72
CA VAL A 74 -6.19 -4.35 -3.20
C VAL A 74 -5.53 -5.59 -2.62
N ARG A 75 -6.34 -6.48 -2.07
CA ARG A 75 -5.88 -7.75 -1.50
C ARG A 75 -6.59 -8.91 -2.20
N ALA A 76 -5.78 -9.82 -2.73
CA ALA A 76 -6.22 -11.09 -3.24
C ALA A 76 -6.19 -12.14 -2.12
N ILE A 77 -7.25 -12.94 -2.01
CA ILE A 77 -7.25 -14.20 -1.27
C ILE A 77 -6.96 -15.30 -2.27
N ALA A 78 -5.91 -16.07 -2.03
CA ALA A 78 -5.52 -17.19 -2.88
C ALA A 78 -5.60 -18.51 -2.10
N TYR A 79 -6.04 -19.55 -2.79
CA TYR A 79 -6.11 -20.92 -2.27
C TYR A 79 -5.78 -21.89 -3.40
N ALA A 80 -4.99 -22.92 -3.10
CA ALA A 80 -4.56 -23.93 -4.07
C ALA A 80 -3.92 -23.37 -5.36
N GLY A 81 -3.16 -22.28 -5.25
CA GLY A 81 -2.51 -21.61 -6.39
C GLY A 81 -3.41 -20.64 -7.16
N GLU A 82 -4.70 -20.56 -6.83
CA GLU A 82 -5.70 -19.77 -7.54
C GLU A 82 -6.24 -18.61 -6.70
N VAL A 83 -6.47 -17.46 -7.35
CA VAL A 83 -7.11 -16.30 -6.70
C VAL A 83 -8.61 -16.54 -6.59
N GLN A 84 -9.13 -16.52 -5.38
CA GLN A 84 -10.53 -16.77 -5.06
C GLN A 84 -11.36 -15.49 -5.00
N LEU A 85 -10.75 -14.41 -4.49
CA LEU A 85 -11.45 -13.15 -4.22
C LEU A 85 -10.47 -11.97 -4.21
N PHE A 86 -10.95 -10.83 -4.70
CA PHE A 86 -10.33 -9.53 -4.46
C PHE A 86 -11.22 -8.69 -3.54
N PHE A 87 -10.60 -8.00 -2.59
CA PHE A 87 -11.24 -6.94 -1.83
C PHE A 87 -10.28 -5.77 -1.63
N ALA A 88 -10.81 -4.58 -1.39
CA ALA A 88 -10.00 -3.43 -1.07
C ALA A 88 -10.05 -3.13 0.44
N ARG A 89 -8.98 -2.53 0.96
CA ARG A 89 -8.99 -1.91 2.29
C ARG A 89 -8.87 -0.40 2.12
N LEU A 90 -9.84 0.33 2.64
CA LEU A 90 -9.91 1.78 2.63
C LEU A 90 -9.43 2.33 3.97
N TYR A 91 -8.48 3.27 3.97
CA TYR A 91 -7.86 3.78 5.19
C TYR A 91 -7.30 5.20 5.04
N GLN A 92 -7.00 5.84 6.17
CA GLN A 92 -6.22 7.09 6.24
C GLN A 92 -4.86 6.89 6.91
N GLY A 93 -3.93 7.79 6.61
CA GLY A 93 -2.57 7.76 7.17
C GLY A 93 -1.60 6.88 6.37
N GLN A 94 -0.45 6.58 6.98
CA GLN A 94 0.64 5.86 6.32
C GLN A 94 0.45 4.34 6.33
N THR A 95 -0.16 3.81 7.39
CA THR A 95 -0.36 2.36 7.58
C THR A 95 -1.83 2.01 7.44
N THR A 96 -2.13 0.90 6.76
CA THR A 96 -3.49 0.39 6.64
C THR A 96 -4.11 0.20 8.04
N ASN A 97 -5.30 0.76 8.24
CA ASN A 97 -6.09 0.58 9.45
C ASN A 97 -7.57 0.35 9.06
N LEU A 98 -8.36 -0.18 9.99
CA LEU A 98 -9.78 -0.49 9.77
C LEU A 98 -10.72 0.36 10.64
N ARG A 99 -10.22 1.48 11.18
CA ARG A 99 -10.97 2.32 12.13
C ARG A 99 -11.34 3.68 11.56
N THR A 100 -10.83 4.04 10.38
CA THR A 100 -11.19 5.30 9.71
C THR A 100 -12.68 5.32 9.37
N PRO A 101 -13.44 6.38 9.75
CA PRO A 101 -14.82 6.57 9.31
C PRO A 101 -14.92 6.55 7.78
N GLY A 102 -15.86 5.75 7.24
CA GLY A 102 -15.99 5.54 5.79
C GLY A 102 -14.91 4.63 5.18
N GLY A 103 -13.92 4.19 5.96
CA GLY A 103 -12.94 3.18 5.58
C GLY A 103 -13.41 1.76 5.91
N GLY A 104 -12.45 0.83 5.96
CA GLY A 104 -12.72 -0.59 6.20
C GLY A 104 -12.57 -1.43 4.93
N PHE A 105 -13.37 -2.49 4.80
CA PHE A 105 -13.38 -3.33 3.61
C PHE A 105 -14.30 -2.78 2.54
N ALA A 106 -13.88 -2.84 1.28
CA ALA A 106 -14.70 -2.49 0.13
C ALA A 106 -14.66 -3.62 -0.91
N ALA A 107 -15.81 -3.87 -1.53
CA ALA A 107 -15.92 -4.83 -2.63
C ALA A 107 -15.19 -4.30 -3.88
N ILE A 108 -14.60 -5.22 -4.64
CA ILE A 108 -14.00 -4.91 -5.95
C ILE A 108 -14.88 -5.55 -7.01
N LEU A 109 -15.51 -4.70 -7.82
CA LEU A 109 -16.31 -5.12 -8.97
C LEU A 109 -15.42 -5.05 -10.21
N SER A 110 -15.20 -6.20 -10.84
CA SER A 110 -14.50 -6.26 -12.13
C SER A 110 -15.49 -5.96 -13.23
N VAL A 111 -15.23 -4.91 -14.01
CA VAL A 111 -16.10 -4.53 -15.14
C VAL A 111 -15.56 -5.20 -16.40
N PRO A 112 -16.37 -5.99 -17.13
CA PRO A 112 -15.94 -6.60 -18.38
C PRO A 112 -15.52 -5.54 -19.42
N PRO A 113 -14.51 -5.80 -20.26
CA PRO A 113 -14.18 -4.92 -21.38
C PRO A 113 -15.42 -4.72 -22.26
N GLY A 114 -15.82 -3.46 -22.48
CA GLY A 114 -16.98 -3.10 -23.31
C GLY A 114 -18.26 -2.70 -22.55
N CYS A 115 -18.33 -2.90 -21.23
CA CYS A 115 -19.50 -2.46 -20.44
C CYS A 115 -19.50 -0.96 -20.08
N CYS A 116 -18.39 -0.24 -20.20
CA CYS A 116 -18.34 1.21 -19.98
C CYS A 116 -18.47 1.96 -21.31
N SER A 117 -19.72 2.18 -21.77
CA SER A 117 -20.02 3.36 -22.58
C SER A 117 -19.87 4.59 -21.68
N THR A 118 -19.13 5.61 -22.13
CA THR A 118 -18.79 6.82 -21.37
C THR A 118 -19.99 7.67 -20.93
N ALA A 119 -21.23 7.28 -21.22
CA ALA A 119 -22.42 8.07 -20.94
C ALA A 119 -23.16 7.68 -19.64
N ASP A 120 -23.04 6.44 -19.13
CA ASP A 120 -23.85 5.96 -18.02
C ASP A 120 -23.00 5.29 -16.94
N VAL A 121 -22.22 6.09 -16.20
CA VAL A 121 -21.57 5.60 -14.96
C VAL A 121 -22.53 5.79 -13.78
N THR A 122 -23.64 5.07 -13.82
CA THR A 122 -24.33 4.61 -12.63
C THR A 122 -24.20 3.09 -12.61
N CYS A 123 -22.99 2.60 -12.34
CA CYS A 123 -22.87 1.27 -11.76
C CYS A 123 -23.42 1.34 -10.33
N PRO A 124 -24.14 0.29 -9.89
CA PRO A 124 -24.93 0.29 -8.65
C PRO A 124 -24.12 0.56 -7.38
#